data_AF-A0AA35X1J7-F1
#
_entry.id   AF-A0AA35X1J7-F1
#
_cell.length_a   1.000
_cell.length_b   1.000
_cell.length_c   1.000
_cell.angle_alpha   90.00
_cell.angle_beta   90.00
_cell.angle_gamma   90.00
#
_symmetry.space_group_name_H-M   'P 1'
#
loop_
_entity.id
_entity.type
_entity.pdbx_description
1 polymer ?
#
loop_
_entity_poly.entity_id
_entity_poly.type
_entity_poly.pdbx_seq_one_letter_code
_entity_poly.pdbx_strand_id
1 'polypeptide(L)'
;MKSEYQGRASARVRDFCLYGETTGETDEFGLPVRANWAAGYRGRAMVVYGHTPVMEPAWLNSTINVDTGCVFGGKLTALRYPEKELVSVPAARVYYEPVKPLAEPARPEEPAETGESRAANLLDIDDVLGKRIVATRLRGNITVREENAAAALEVMSRFALDPRWLMYLPPTISPCDSSKLPGMLEHPTEVFTYFRNNGVSSVICEEKHMGSRAIVVVGRDAAAIERRFGITGEGIGACYTRTGRRFFEDRALEAQFLERVGLALVEAGLWAELGTDWVVLDSELMPWSVKAQELVREQYAAVGAAARVSLTDAAALLRQAAARSIDANESLAGVEERLRLAQLYSDAYARYCWPVGSLADIRLAPFHLMASEGQVHTDKAHLWHMDMAKRLCQADPGLFQATRHLAVDLNAPDELEAIRWWEELTGKGGEGMVVKPMDFIATGKRGMVQPAMKCRGPEYLRITYGPEYTLPENIERLRNRGLSTKRSLALREFALGVEGLRRFVDGEPLYRVHECAFAVLALESEPVDPRL
;
A
#
# COMPACT_ATOMS: atom_id res chain seq x y z
N MET A 1 20.00 -27.15 7.63
CA MET A 1 20.39 -27.76 6.34
C MET A 1 19.93 -26.90 5.17
N LYS A 2 20.86 -26.53 4.27
CA LYS A 2 20.60 -25.79 3.02
C LYS A 2 19.56 -26.50 2.14
N SER A 3 18.79 -25.75 1.35
CA SER A 3 17.73 -26.28 0.48
C SER A 3 18.25 -27.34 -0.49
N GLU A 4 19.43 -27.13 -1.07
CA GLU A 4 20.08 -28.05 -2.00
C GLU A 4 20.53 -29.39 -1.38
N TYR A 5 20.60 -29.47 -0.05
CA TYR A 5 21.00 -30.68 0.69
C TYR A 5 19.81 -31.46 1.26
N GLN A 6 18.61 -30.87 1.24
CA GLN A 6 17.39 -31.54 1.72
C GLN A 6 17.05 -32.76 0.83
N GLY A 7 16.77 -33.90 1.48
CA GLY A 7 16.50 -35.17 0.80
C GLY A 7 17.73 -35.86 0.20
N ARG A 8 18.95 -35.36 0.45
CA ARG A 8 20.21 -35.96 -0.05
C ARG A 8 21.02 -36.56 1.09
N ALA A 9 21.72 -37.66 0.81
CA ALA A 9 22.65 -38.30 1.74
C ALA A 9 24.03 -38.42 1.09
N SER A 10 24.96 -37.55 1.46
CA SER A 10 26.37 -37.61 1.03
C SER A 10 27.31 -37.26 2.18
N ALA A 11 28.60 -37.56 2.04
CA ALA A 11 29.61 -37.20 3.04
C ALA A 11 29.60 -35.69 3.34
N ARG A 12 29.51 -34.85 2.29
CA ARG A 12 29.39 -33.39 2.40
C ARG A 12 28.13 -32.95 3.17
N VAL A 13 27.00 -33.62 2.96
CA VAL A 13 25.75 -33.29 3.69
C VAL A 13 25.88 -33.63 5.17
N ARG A 14 26.50 -34.78 5.51
CA ARG A 14 26.75 -35.15 6.91
C ARG A 14 27.69 -34.17 7.59
N ASP A 15 28.76 -33.79 6.91
CA ASP A 15 29.74 -32.83 7.40
C ASP A 15 29.09 -31.48 7.71
N PHE A 16 28.29 -30.96 6.77
CA PHE A 16 27.49 -29.76 6.96
C PHE A 16 26.53 -29.86 8.15
N CYS A 17 25.85 -31.00 8.33
CA CYS A 17 24.90 -31.19 9.44
C CYS A 17 25.59 -31.24 10.81
N LEU A 18 26.82 -31.72 10.88
CA LEU A 18 27.59 -31.81 12.13
C LEU A 18 28.27 -30.49 12.48
N TYR A 19 28.87 -29.82 11.49
CA TYR A 19 29.79 -28.72 11.75
C TYR A 19 29.32 -27.37 11.21
N GLY A 20 28.24 -27.32 10.45
CA GLY A 20 27.81 -26.12 9.72
C GLY A 20 28.68 -25.88 8.47
N GLU A 21 28.59 -24.66 7.93
CA GLU A 21 29.48 -24.21 6.86
C GLU A 21 30.64 -23.43 7.48
N THR A 22 31.88 -23.77 7.12
CA THR A 22 33.08 -23.06 7.57
C THR A 22 33.59 -22.13 6.48
N THR A 23 34.17 -21.00 6.87
CA THR A 23 34.83 -20.06 5.94
C THR A 23 36.22 -20.54 5.53
N GLY A 24 36.77 -21.53 6.25
CA GLY A 24 38.16 -21.99 6.12
C GLY A 24 39.14 -21.25 7.05
N GLU A 25 38.67 -20.21 7.75
CA GLU A 25 39.44 -19.46 8.74
C GLU A 25 39.29 -20.05 10.15
N THR A 26 40.23 -19.72 11.04
CA THR A 26 40.21 -20.13 12.45
C THR A 26 40.23 -18.87 13.31
N ASP A 27 39.40 -18.81 14.35
CA ASP A 27 39.32 -17.66 15.25
C ASP A 27 40.48 -17.65 16.28
N GLU A 28 40.53 -16.60 17.10
CA GLU A 28 41.54 -16.42 18.17
C GLU A 28 41.53 -17.53 19.24
N PHE A 29 40.46 -18.32 19.31
CA PHE A 29 40.29 -19.46 20.22
C PHE A 29 40.64 -20.80 19.55
N GLY A 30 41.14 -20.80 18.31
CA GLY A 30 41.49 -22.00 17.57
C GLY A 30 40.28 -22.76 17.02
N LEU A 31 39.09 -22.13 16.95
CA LEU A 31 37.86 -22.73 16.44
C LEU A 31 37.60 -22.31 14.99
N PRO A 32 37.02 -23.18 14.14
CA PRO A 32 36.66 -22.80 12.77
C PRO A 32 35.64 -21.66 12.74
N VAL A 33 35.93 -20.62 11.97
CA VAL A 33 34.97 -19.55 11.68
C VAL A 33 33.86 -20.12 10.79
N ARG A 34 32.61 -19.93 11.20
CA ARG A 34 31.44 -20.49 10.52
C ARG A 34 30.71 -19.44 9.72
N ALA A 35 30.38 -19.76 8.48
CA ALA A 35 29.53 -18.94 7.63
C ALA A 35 28.08 -19.00 8.11
N ASN A 36 27.41 -17.84 8.14
CA ASN A 36 26.00 -17.72 8.48
C ASN A 36 25.09 -18.13 7.30
N TRP A 37 25.13 -19.41 6.93
CA TRP A 37 24.32 -19.93 5.82
C TRP A 37 22.81 -19.72 6.00
N ALA A 38 22.35 -19.58 7.25
CA ALA A 38 20.95 -19.32 7.60
C ALA A 38 20.46 -17.97 7.04
N ALA A 39 21.33 -16.96 7.00
CA ALA A 39 21.02 -15.65 6.41
C ALA A 39 20.70 -15.74 4.89
N GLY A 40 21.36 -16.67 4.19
CA GLY A 40 21.14 -16.95 2.77
C GLY A 40 20.08 -18.00 2.47
N TYR A 41 19.42 -18.58 3.48
CA TYR A 41 18.45 -19.65 3.24
C TYR A 41 17.16 -19.13 2.58
N ARG A 42 16.81 -19.73 1.43
CA ARG A 42 15.60 -19.40 0.64
C ARG A 42 14.68 -20.61 0.41
N GLY A 43 14.92 -21.73 1.10
CA GLY A 43 14.15 -22.96 0.93
C GLY A 43 12.77 -22.89 1.56
N ARG A 44 11.81 -23.65 1.01
CA ARG A 44 10.43 -23.69 1.53
C ARG A 44 10.31 -24.35 2.90
N ALA A 45 11.17 -25.32 3.21
CA ALA A 45 11.10 -26.04 4.48
C ALA A 45 11.55 -25.15 5.64
N MET A 46 10.87 -25.29 6.79
CA MET A 46 11.38 -24.79 8.06
C MET A 46 12.58 -25.63 8.47
N VAL A 47 13.64 -24.98 8.94
CA VAL A 47 14.89 -25.67 9.32
C VAL A 47 15.23 -25.37 10.77
N VAL A 48 15.03 -26.37 11.62
CA VAL A 48 15.53 -26.38 12.99
C VAL A 48 16.93 -26.96 12.98
N TYR A 49 17.90 -26.28 13.59
CA TYR A 49 19.28 -26.73 13.62
C TYR A 49 19.96 -26.41 14.96
N GLY A 50 21.12 -27.03 15.16
CA GLY A 50 22.05 -26.78 16.26
C GLY A 50 23.46 -27.16 15.81
N HIS A 51 24.46 -26.34 16.14
CA HIS A 51 25.89 -26.57 15.85
C HIS A 51 26.76 -25.43 16.38
N THR A 52 26.18 -24.23 16.48
CA THR A 52 26.81 -23.05 17.08
C THR A 52 25.94 -22.60 18.26
N PRO A 53 26.43 -22.67 19.51
CA PRO A 53 25.66 -22.23 20.67
C PRO A 53 25.27 -20.76 20.58
N VAL A 54 24.01 -20.45 20.88
CA VAL A 54 23.47 -19.08 21.01
C VAL A 54 22.84 -18.89 22.39
N MET A 55 22.67 -17.65 22.85
CA MET A 55 22.04 -17.40 24.16
C MET A 55 20.52 -17.62 24.12
N GLU A 56 19.88 -17.07 23.09
CA GLU A 56 18.45 -17.21 22.85
C GLU A 56 18.22 -17.62 21.39
N PRO A 57 17.26 -18.51 21.11
CA PRO A 57 16.89 -18.85 19.74
C PRO A 57 16.30 -17.63 19.04
N ALA A 58 16.78 -17.36 17.83
CA ALA A 58 16.22 -16.32 16.96
C ALA A 58 15.83 -16.92 15.61
N TRP A 59 14.65 -16.52 15.11
CA TRP A 59 14.25 -16.84 13.75
C TRP A 59 15.06 -16.01 12.75
N LEU A 60 15.67 -16.69 11.78
CA LEU A 60 16.35 -16.08 10.66
C LEU A 60 15.87 -16.75 9.37
N ASN A 61 15.17 -15.98 8.55
CA ASN A 61 14.38 -16.50 7.45
C ASN A 61 13.43 -17.62 7.94
N SER A 62 13.44 -18.78 7.29
CA SER A 62 12.69 -19.97 7.71
C SER A 62 13.54 -20.94 8.55
N THR A 63 14.57 -20.43 9.24
CA THR A 63 15.50 -21.25 10.02
C THR A 63 15.58 -20.77 11.47
N ILE A 64 15.83 -21.69 12.39
CA ILE A 64 16.01 -21.39 13.81
C ILE A 64 17.10 -22.27 14.41
N ASN A 65 18.01 -21.63 15.15
CA ASN A 65 19.02 -22.31 15.94
C ASN A 65 18.49 -22.54 17.37
N VAL A 66 18.33 -23.80 17.77
CA VAL A 66 17.86 -24.16 19.12
C VAL A 66 19.00 -24.60 20.06
N ASP A 67 20.23 -24.63 19.56
CA ASP A 67 21.40 -24.91 20.39
C ASP A 67 21.69 -23.72 21.30
N THR A 68 21.15 -23.81 22.51
CA THR A 68 21.26 -22.78 23.56
C THR A 68 22.36 -23.12 24.57
N GLY A 69 23.36 -23.89 24.13
CA GLY A 69 24.54 -24.19 24.94
C GLY A 69 24.27 -25.06 26.16
N CYS A 70 23.25 -25.93 26.14
CA CYS A 70 22.90 -26.80 27.30
C CYS A 70 24.12 -27.54 27.88
N VAL A 71 25.02 -28.03 27.02
CA VAL A 71 26.22 -28.77 27.45
C VAL A 71 27.21 -27.89 28.23
N PHE A 72 27.21 -26.59 27.95
CA PHE A 72 28.05 -25.57 28.57
C PHE A 72 27.37 -24.87 29.76
N GLY A 73 26.22 -25.36 30.23
CA GLY A 73 25.48 -24.76 31.34
C GLY A 73 24.39 -23.76 30.95
N GLY A 74 24.07 -23.64 29.65
CA GLY A 74 22.98 -22.81 29.14
C GLY A 74 21.59 -23.44 29.36
N LYS A 75 20.79 -23.54 28.29
CA LYS A 75 19.43 -24.11 28.34
C LYS A 75 19.29 -25.30 27.40
N LEU A 76 18.44 -26.26 27.74
CA LEU A 76 17.91 -27.23 26.78
C LEU A 76 16.66 -26.63 26.16
N THR A 77 16.70 -26.33 24.87
CA THR A 77 15.60 -25.66 24.17
C THR A 77 15.00 -26.54 23.09
N ALA A 78 13.67 -26.54 23.01
CA ALA A 78 12.88 -27.26 22.02
C ALA A 78 11.93 -26.31 21.29
N LEU A 79 11.71 -26.59 20.01
CA LEU A 79 10.65 -25.96 19.21
C LEU A 79 9.44 -26.91 19.15
N ARG A 80 8.28 -26.44 19.59
CA ARG A 80 7.01 -27.14 19.37
C ARG A 80 6.50 -26.80 17.96
N TYR A 81 6.30 -27.82 17.15
CA TYR A 81 5.84 -27.70 15.77
C TYR A 81 4.47 -28.41 15.63
N PRO A 82 3.48 -27.79 14.96
CA PRO A 82 3.56 -26.63 14.07
C PRO A 82 3.42 -25.24 14.74
N GLU A 83 3.19 -25.16 16.05
CA GLU A 83 2.84 -23.91 16.77
C GLU A 83 3.97 -22.87 16.80
N LYS A 84 5.22 -23.28 16.51
CA LYS A 84 6.45 -22.48 16.59
C LYS A 84 6.76 -21.91 17.99
N GLU A 85 6.20 -22.52 19.04
CA GLU A 85 6.43 -22.13 20.43
C GLU A 85 7.79 -22.67 20.92
N LEU A 86 8.58 -21.83 21.58
CA LEU A 86 9.85 -22.21 22.19
C LEU A 86 9.65 -22.60 23.66
N VAL A 87 10.15 -23.78 24.02
CA VAL A 87 10.17 -24.26 25.41
C VAL A 87 11.62 -24.51 25.81
N SER A 88 12.02 -23.99 26.97
CA SER A 88 13.39 -24.19 27.47
C SER A 88 13.42 -24.51 28.95
N VAL A 89 14.44 -25.29 29.36
CA VAL A 89 14.78 -25.54 30.77
C VAL A 89 16.27 -25.27 31.01
N PRO A 90 16.68 -24.73 32.17
CA PRO A 90 18.09 -24.55 32.49
C PRO A 90 18.83 -25.89 32.50
N ALA A 91 20.12 -25.88 32.14
CA ALA A 91 21.00 -27.03 32.28
C ALA A 91 21.14 -27.41 33.77
N ALA A 92 21.11 -28.72 34.07
CA ALA A 92 21.26 -29.21 35.44
C ALA A 92 22.67 -28.97 36.02
N ARG A 93 23.68 -28.91 35.14
CA ARG A 93 25.09 -28.63 35.45
C ARG A 93 25.84 -28.30 34.15
N VAL A 94 27.05 -27.77 34.27
CA VAL A 94 28.02 -27.69 33.16
C VAL A 94 28.55 -29.11 32.91
N TYR A 95 28.33 -29.64 31.70
CA TYR A 95 28.83 -30.96 31.30
C TYR A 95 30.16 -30.88 30.56
N TYR A 96 30.46 -29.74 29.95
CA TYR A 96 31.72 -29.44 29.29
C TYR A 96 32.05 -27.97 29.48
N GLU A 97 33.30 -27.65 29.85
CA GLU A 97 33.73 -26.27 30.04
C GLU A 97 33.85 -25.55 28.69
N PRO A 98 33.14 -24.43 28.48
CA PRO A 98 33.17 -23.74 27.19
C PRO A 98 34.55 -23.12 26.95
N VAL A 99 35.14 -23.42 25.78
CA VAL A 99 36.42 -22.82 25.33
C VAL A 99 36.26 -21.33 25.06
N LYS A 100 35.07 -20.93 24.61
CA LYS A 100 34.66 -19.53 24.41
C LYS A 100 33.49 -19.24 25.36
N PRO A 101 33.53 -18.17 26.17
CA PRO A 101 32.37 -17.78 27.00
C PRO A 101 31.11 -17.71 26.14
N LEU A 102 29.99 -18.24 26.65
CA LEU A 102 28.68 -18.04 26.03
C LEU A 102 28.44 -16.52 26.01
N ALA A 103 28.58 -15.90 24.83
CA ALA A 103 28.80 -14.46 24.70
C ALA A 103 27.69 -13.62 25.38
N GLU A 104 28.08 -12.52 26.03
CA GLU A 104 27.20 -11.36 26.23
C GLU A 104 26.70 -10.87 24.87
N PRO A 105 25.48 -10.29 24.77
CA PRO A 105 24.90 -9.90 23.49
C PRO A 105 25.90 -9.08 22.69
N ALA A 106 26.13 -9.48 21.45
CA ALA A 106 26.81 -8.62 20.49
C ALA A 106 26.08 -7.27 20.54
N ARG A 107 26.78 -6.22 20.98
CA ARG A 107 26.30 -4.86 20.80
C ARG A 107 26.04 -4.67 19.30
N PRO A 108 25.01 -3.92 18.89
CA PRO A 108 24.68 -3.73 17.47
C PRO A 108 25.74 -3.01 16.61
N GLU A 109 26.98 -2.82 17.06
CA GLU A 109 27.90 -1.82 16.49
C GLU A 109 29.28 -2.33 16.00
N GLU A 110 29.62 -3.63 16.04
CA GLU A 110 30.86 -4.09 15.41
C GLU A 110 30.61 -5.04 14.21
N PRO A 111 30.96 -4.62 12.98
CA PRO A 111 30.94 -5.50 11.82
C PRO A 111 32.04 -6.54 11.98
N ALA A 112 31.70 -7.82 11.85
CA ALA A 112 32.69 -8.87 11.68
C ALA A 112 33.46 -8.61 10.36
N GLU A 113 34.67 -8.07 10.49
CA GLU A 113 35.66 -8.07 9.42
C GLU A 113 36.09 -9.53 9.18
N THR A 114 35.60 -10.06 8.04
CA THR A 114 35.95 -11.28 7.28
C THR A 114 34.74 -12.20 7.03
N GLY A 115 34.23 -12.16 5.79
CA GLY A 115 33.27 -13.12 5.24
C GLY A 115 31.79 -12.81 5.47
N GLU A 116 31.22 -11.94 4.63
CA GLU A 116 29.78 -11.73 4.33
C GLU A 116 28.74 -12.38 5.28
N SER A 117 28.70 -11.96 6.55
CA SER A 117 27.60 -12.30 7.47
C SER A 117 26.49 -11.27 7.30
N ARG A 118 25.42 -11.65 6.58
CA ARG A 118 24.27 -10.79 6.27
C ARG A 118 23.31 -10.72 7.47
N ALA A 119 22.98 -9.51 7.93
CA ALA A 119 21.91 -9.32 8.91
C ALA A 119 20.54 -9.69 8.31
N ALA A 120 19.66 -10.29 9.12
CA ALA A 120 18.30 -10.75 8.74
C ALA A 120 17.44 -9.71 8.01
N ASN A 121 17.77 -8.44 8.22
CA ASN A 121 16.97 -7.28 7.84
C ASN A 121 17.52 -6.54 6.60
N LEU A 122 18.63 -7.03 6.00
CA LEU A 122 19.22 -6.43 4.81
C LEU A 122 18.64 -7.09 3.55
N LEU A 123 18.09 -6.26 2.66
CA LEU A 123 17.59 -6.68 1.35
C LEU A 123 18.75 -6.85 0.37
N ASP A 124 18.70 -7.90 -0.43
CA ASP A 124 19.64 -8.08 -1.54
C ASP A 124 19.03 -7.45 -2.81
N ILE A 125 19.87 -6.79 -3.61
CA ILE A 125 19.47 -6.32 -4.94
C ILE A 125 19.06 -7.50 -5.83
N ASP A 126 19.69 -8.66 -5.61
CA ASP A 126 19.35 -9.92 -6.29
C ASP A 126 18.01 -10.50 -5.84
N ASP A 127 17.33 -9.95 -4.82
CA ASP A 127 15.95 -10.32 -4.51
C ASP A 127 14.95 -9.66 -5.48
N VAL A 128 15.35 -8.58 -6.16
CA VAL A 128 14.45 -7.73 -6.98
C VAL A 128 14.88 -7.55 -8.44
N LEU A 129 16.12 -7.86 -8.83
CA LEU A 129 16.60 -7.71 -10.22
C LEU A 129 16.04 -8.76 -11.21
N GLY A 130 16.01 -8.48 -12.51
CA GLY A 130 15.61 -9.47 -13.50
C GLY A 130 14.12 -9.85 -13.48
N LYS A 131 13.75 -10.90 -14.21
CA LYS A 131 12.37 -11.41 -14.26
C LYS A 131 11.98 -12.06 -12.94
N ARG A 132 10.86 -11.63 -12.34
CA ARG A 132 10.33 -12.20 -11.08
C ARG A 132 8.98 -12.86 -11.28
N ILE A 133 8.74 -13.90 -10.47
CA ILE A 133 7.44 -14.58 -10.40
C ILE A 133 7.05 -14.64 -8.92
N VAL A 134 6.05 -13.85 -8.55
CA VAL A 134 5.55 -13.78 -7.17
C VAL A 134 4.28 -14.61 -7.08
N ALA A 135 4.29 -15.64 -6.25
CA ALA A 135 3.11 -16.47 -5.97
C ALA A 135 2.21 -15.79 -4.92
N THR A 136 0.92 -15.65 -5.22
CA THR A 136 -0.08 -15.06 -4.33
C THR A 136 -1.21 -16.05 -4.05
N ARG A 137 -1.79 -15.99 -2.85
CA ARG A 137 -2.96 -16.82 -2.49
C ARG A 137 -4.20 -16.47 -3.33
N LEU A 138 -4.37 -15.20 -3.71
CA LEU A 138 -5.57 -14.71 -4.39
C LEU A 138 -5.55 -14.89 -5.92
N ARG A 139 -4.38 -14.82 -6.56
CA ARG A 139 -4.28 -14.82 -8.03
C ARG A 139 -3.14 -15.68 -8.59
N GLY A 140 -2.62 -16.61 -7.80
CA GLY A 140 -1.54 -17.50 -8.21
C GLY A 140 -0.28 -16.71 -8.57
N ASN A 141 0.40 -17.13 -9.63
CA ASN A 141 1.68 -16.54 -10.04
C ASN A 141 1.50 -15.25 -10.83
N ILE A 142 2.09 -14.16 -10.33
CA ILE A 142 2.17 -12.87 -11.00
C ILE A 142 3.60 -12.67 -11.49
N THR A 143 3.74 -12.44 -12.80
CA THR A 143 5.05 -12.19 -13.42
C THR A 143 5.33 -10.70 -13.44
N VAL A 144 6.51 -10.31 -12.97
CA VAL A 144 7.10 -8.98 -13.11
C VAL A 144 8.21 -9.07 -14.15
N ARG A 145 8.15 -8.20 -15.15
CA ARG A 145 9.16 -8.13 -16.19
C ARG A 145 10.40 -7.39 -15.69
N GLU A 146 11.54 -7.70 -16.28
CA GLU A 146 12.84 -7.15 -15.86
C GLU A 146 12.90 -5.63 -16.00
N GLU A 147 12.37 -5.08 -17.10
CA GLU A 147 12.33 -3.64 -17.35
C GLU A 147 11.56 -2.87 -16.27
N ASN A 148 10.48 -3.48 -15.76
CA ASN A 148 9.64 -2.90 -14.71
C ASN A 148 10.30 -3.01 -13.33
N ALA A 149 10.98 -4.14 -13.07
CA ALA A 149 11.70 -4.35 -11.83
C ALA A 149 12.83 -3.31 -11.66
N ALA A 150 13.53 -2.98 -12.75
CA ALA A 150 14.55 -1.93 -12.77
C ALA A 150 13.97 -0.55 -12.44
N ALA A 151 12.81 -0.20 -12.99
CA ALA A 151 12.13 1.07 -12.69
C ALA A 151 11.69 1.15 -11.22
N ALA A 152 11.17 0.06 -10.65
CA ALA A 152 10.81 -0.01 -9.24
C ALA A 152 12.02 0.16 -8.32
N LEU A 153 13.16 -0.46 -8.68
CA LEU A 153 14.40 -0.34 -7.92
C LEU A 153 14.93 1.09 -7.90
N GLU A 154 14.84 1.83 -9.02
CA GLU A 154 15.24 3.24 -9.06
C GLU A 154 14.42 4.09 -8.09
N VAL A 155 13.10 3.89 -8.07
CA VAL A 155 12.22 4.61 -7.15
C VAL A 155 12.54 4.24 -5.72
N MET A 156 12.71 2.96 -5.40
CA MET A 156 12.98 2.53 -4.01
C MET A 156 14.35 2.94 -3.48
N SER A 157 15.39 2.87 -4.32
CA SER A 157 16.78 3.16 -3.91
C SER A 157 17.04 4.65 -3.67
N ARG A 158 16.24 5.53 -4.26
CA ARG A 158 16.43 6.99 -4.16
C ARG A 158 15.75 7.63 -2.94
N PHE A 159 14.76 6.99 -2.32
CA PHE A 159 13.96 7.63 -1.27
C PHE A 159 14.12 6.96 0.10
N ALA A 160 14.24 7.80 1.14
CA ALA A 160 14.73 7.47 2.48
C ALA A 160 13.69 6.87 3.46
N LEU A 161 12.68 6.16 2.96
CA LEU A 161 11.83 5.35 3.86
C LEU A 161 12.56 4.03 4.16
N ASP A 162 12.67 3.66 5.43
CA ASP A 162 13.18 2.34 5.78
C ASP A 162 12.31 1.26 5.12
N PRO A 163 12.89 0.38 4.28
CA PRO A 163 12.12 -0.63 3.59
C PRO A 163 11.27 -1.50 4.52
N ARG A 164 11.66 -1.69 5.78
CA ARG A 164 10.90 -2.48 6.77
C ARG A 164 9.49 -1.94 7.03
N TRP A 165 9.21 -0.69 6.71
CA TRP A 165 7.86 -0.13 6.71
C TRP A 165 6.99 -0.56 5.52
N LEU A 166 7.56 -1.17 4.48
CA LEU A 166 6.89 -1.46 3.21
C LEU A 166 6.35 -2.89 3.14
N MET A 167 5.47 -3.23 4.08
CA MET A 167 4.72 -4.50 4.02
C MET A 167 3.54 -4.45 3.06
N TYR A 168 3.10 -3.24 2.69
CA TYR A 168 1.92 -3.01 1.87
C TYR A 168 2.12 -1.82 0.95
N LEU A 169 1.82 -2.00 -0.34
CA LEU A 169 1.53 -0.90 -1.24
C LEU A 169 0.11 -1.07 -1.80
N PRO A 170 -0.68 0.01 -1.85
CA PRO A 170 -2.05 -0.05 -2.32
C PRO A 170 -2.13 -0.26 -3.83
N PRO A 171 -3.17 -0.96 -4.32
CA PRO A 171 -3.38 -1.13 -5.75
C PRO A 171 -3.94 0.12 -6.41
N THR A 172 -3.70 0.25 -7.72
CA THR A 172 -4.50 1.10 -8.60
C THR A 172 -5.96 0.68 -8.61
N ILE A 173 -6.84 1.64 -8.91
CA ILE A 173 -8.28 1.41 -9.07
C ILE A 173 -8.66 1.65 -10.54
N SER A 174 -9.50 0.78 -11.10
CA SER A 174 -10.06 0.96 -12.45
C SER A 174 -11.35 1.79 -12.42
N PRO A 175 -11.63 2.60 -13.46
CA PRO A 175 -12.93 3.24 -13.61
C PRO A 175 -13.99 2.26 -14.15
N CYS A 176 -15.24 2.71 -14.12
CA CYS A 176 -16.38 2.04 -14.76
C CYS A 176 -16.25 1.96 -16.28
N ASP A 177 -17.13 1.20 -16.94
CA ASP A 177 -17.27 1.33 -18.39
C ASP A 177 -17.75 2.75 -18.76
N SER A 178 -17.46 3.20 -19.97
CA SER A 178 -17.92 4.51 -20.43
C SER A 178 -19.45 4.55 -20.48
N SER A 179 -20.05 5.63 -19.96
CA SER A 179 -21.50 5.73 -19.91
C SER A 179 -22.12 5.92 -21.30
N LYS A 180 -23.32 5.36 -21.46
CA LYS A 180 -24.14 5.57 -22.66
C LYS A 180 -25.01 6.84 -22.57
N LEU A 181 -25.22 7.39 -21.37
CA LEU A 181 -26.07 8.56 -21.15
C LEU A 181 -25.51 9.82 -21.84
N PRO A 182 -26.33 10.68 -22.45
CA PRO A 182 -25.85 11.90 -23.10
C PRO A 182 -25.07 12.80 -22.13
N GLY A 183 -23.93 13.35 -22.57
CA GLY A 183 -23.11 14.26 -21.78
C GLY A 183 -22.32 13.63 -20.62
N MET A 184 -22.46 12.32 -20.38
CA MET A 184 -21.78 11.60 -19.31
C MET A 184 -20.70 10.67 -19.85
N LEU A 185 -19.55 10.64 -19.18
CA LEU A 185 -18.46 9.70 -19.46
C LEU A 185 -18.42 8.56 -18.43
N GLU A 186 -18.73 8.87 -17.18
CA GLU A 186 -18.86 7.90 -16.08
C GLU A 186 -20.22 8.09 -15.43
N HIS A 187 -20.88 6.99 -15.09
CA HIS A 187 -22.16 7.01 -14.39
C HIS A 187 -22.30 5.74 -13.52
N PRO A 188 -23.01 5.80 -12.36
CA PRO A 188 -23.12 4.66 -11.45
C PRO A 188 -23.67 3.38 -12.07
N THR A 189 -24.62 3.49 -13.00
CA THR A 189 -25.27 2.33 -13.66
C THR A 189 -24.26 1.35 -14.26
N GLU A 190 -23.19 1.85 -14.88
CA GLU A 190 -22.14 1.03 -15.49
C GLU A 190 -21.35 0.25 -14.43
N VAL A 191 -21.15 0.85 -13.24
CA VAL A 191 -20.50 0.18 -12.11
C VAL A 191 -21.37 -0.95 -11.56
N PHE A 192 -22.64 -0.66 -11.31
CA PHE A 192 -23.59 -1.65 -10.78
C PHE A 192 -23.81 -2.80 -11.76
N THR A 193 -23.90 -2.49 -13.05
CA THR A 193 -23.97 -3.49 -14.12
C THR A 193 -22.73 -4.39 -14.12
N TYR A 194 -21.53 -3.84 -13.91
CA TYR A 194 -20.32 -4.64 -13.80
C TYR A 194 -20.41 -5.65 -12.64
N PHE A 195 -20.77 -5.19 -11.43
CA PHE A 195 -20.84 -6.07 -10.26
C PHE A 195 -21.92 -7.15 -10.42
N ARG A 196 -23.10 -6.79 -10.91
CA ARG A 196 -24.19 -7.72 -11.22
C ARG A 196 -23.78 -8.80 -12.21
N ASN A 197 -23.10 -8.41 -13.31
CA ASN A 197 -22.60 -9.34 -14.32
C ASN A 197 -21.52 -10.30 -13.78
N ASN A 198 -20.84 -9.91 -12.70
CA ASN A 198 -19.86 -10.75 -12.03
C ASN A 198 -20.43 -11.52 -10.82
N GLY A 199 -21.76 -11.47 -10.60
CA GLY A 199 -22.43 -12.24 -9.55
C GLY A 199 -22.36 -11.61 -8.16
N VAL A 200 -21.97 -10.34 -8.06
CA VAL A 200 -22.02 -9.58 -6.80
C VAL A 200 -23.37 -8.89 -6.71
N SER A 201 -24.13 -9.17 -5.65
CA SER A 201 -25.45 -8.57 -5.39
C SER A 201 -25.43 -7.46 -4.35
N SER A 202 -24.44 -7.42 -3.46
CA SER A 202 -24.34 -6.38 -2.43
C SER A 202 -23.04 -5.61 -2.59
N VAL A 203 -23.15 -4.29 -2.63
CA VAL A 203 -22.03 -3.36 -2.77
C VAL A 203 -22.12 -2.26 -1.73
N ILE A 204 -21.01 -1.58 -1.50
CA ILE A 204 -20.96 -0.32 -0.76
C ILE A 204 -20.45 0.77 -1.69
N CYS A 205 -21.12 1.92 -1.68
CA CYS A 205 -20.66 3.14 -2.31
C CYS A 205 -20.01 4.00 -1.24
N GLU A 206 -18.75 4.34 -1.41
CA GLU A 206 -18.00 5.23 -0.50
C GLU A 206 -17.67 6.53 -1.23
N GLU A 207 -17.75 7.66 -0.53
CA GLU A 207 -17.30 8.94 -1.05
C GLU A 207 -15.83 8.84 -1.46
N LYS A 208 -15.53 9.22 -2.70
CA LYS A 208 -14.16 9.31 -3.17
C LYS A 208 -13.58 10.63 -2.70
N HIS A 209 -12.83 10.59 -1.61
CA HIS A 209 -12.09 11.74 -1.11
C HIS A 209 -11.02 12.17 -2.11
N MET A 210 -10.88 13.48 -2.29
CA MET A 210 -9.89 14.07 -3.17
C MET A 210 -8.67 14.52 -2.36
N GLY A 211 -7.68 13.63 -2.26
CA GLY A 211 -6.45 13.88 -1.51
C GLY A 211 -5.27 13.12 -2.10
N SER A 212 -4.49 12.49 -1.24
CA SER A 212 -3.46 11.54 -1.64
C SER A 212 -3.54 10.30 -0.77
N ARG A 213 -3.56 9.13 -1.40
CA ARG A 213 -3.57 7.85 -0.68
C ARG A 213 -2.34 7.73 0.21
N ALA A 214 -2.59 7.49 1.49
CA ALA A 214 -1.61 7.42 2.56
C ALA A 214 -1.80 6.11 3.33
N ILE A 215 -0.72 5.34 3.42
CA ILE A 215 -0.65 4.18 4.30
C ILE A 215 -0.06 4.66 5.61
N VAL A 216 -0.79 4.42 6.70
CA VAL A 216 -0.41 4.85 8.05
C VAL A 216 -0.17 3.60 8.89
N VAL A 217 1.07 3.40 9.28
CA VAL A 217 1.48 2.33 10.20
C VAL A 217 1.75 2.97 11.55
N VAL A 218 1.06 2.50 12.60
CA VAL A 218 1.19 3.04 13.95
C VAL A 218 1.26 1.90 14.94
N GLY A 219 2.30 1.91 15.76
CA GLY A 219 2.46 1.11 16.96
C GLY A 219 1.94 1.86 18.19
N ARG A 220 1.58 1.12 19.22
CA ARG A 220 1.18 1.66 20.52
C ARG A 220 2.31 2.46 21.17
N ASP A 221 3.54 2.03 20.96
CA ASP A 221 4.77 2.66 21.42
C ASP A 221 5.95 2.25 20.51
N ALA A 222 7.12 2.86 20.74
CA ALA A 222 8.33 2.55 19.97
C ALA A 222 8.82 1.10 20.20
N ALA A 223 8.54 0.51 21.35
CA ALA A 223 8.94 -0.86 21.65
C ALA A 223 8.10 -1.88 20.85
N ALA A 224 6.83 -1.59 20.56
CA ALA A 224 6.00 -2.38 19.65
C ALA A 224 6.58 -2.36 18.23
N ILE A 225 7.01 -1.19 17.76
CA ILE A 225 7.66 -1.05 16.45
C ILE A 225 8.98 -1.83 16.38
N GLU A 226 9.82 -1.70 17.41
CA GLU A 226 11.08 -2.44 17.48
C GLU A 226 10.85 -3.95 17.48
N ARG A 227 9.94 -4.46 18.32
CA ARG A 227 9.62 -5.89 18.36
C ARG A 227 9.08 -6.41 17.04
N ARG A 228 8.18 -5.67 16.40
CA ARG A 228 7.39 -6.19 15.28
C ARG A 228 7.99 -5.92 13.90
N PHE A 229 8.57 -4.75 13.72
CA PHE A 229 9.13 -4.28 12.46
C PHE A 229 10.67 -4.28 12.49
N GLY A 230 11.28 -4.42 13.67
CA GLY A 230 12.73 -4.38 13.85
C GLY A 230 13.31 -2.96 13.77
N ILE A 231 12.49 -1.93 13.77
CA ILE A 231 12.90 -0.54 13.51
C ILE A 231 13.13 0.20 14.83
N THR A 232 14.28 0.85 14.97
CA THR A 232 14.65 1.65 16.14
C THR A 232 14.90 3.10 15.72
N GLY A 233 14.62 4.05 16.62
CA GLY A 233 14.92 5.47 16.39
C GLY A 233 13.99 6.23 15.43
N GLU A 234 12.97 5.58 14.84
CA GLU A 234 12.01 6.25 13.94
C GLU A 234 10.68 6.66 14.60
N GLY A 235 10.51 6.42 15.90
CA GLY A 235 9.29 6.74 16.64
C GLY A 235 8.26 5.59 16.62
N ILE A 236 6.99 5.94 16.68
CA ILE A 236 5.89 4.97 16.84
C ILE A 236 5.26 4.53 15.51
N GLY A 237 5.79 4.92 14.35
CA GLY A 237 5.15 4.62 13.08
C GLY A 237 5.73 5.32 11.87
N ALA A 238 5.04 5.19 10.73
CA ALA A 238 5.35 5.88 9.48
C ALA A 238 4.08 6.16 8.67
N CYS A 239 4.07 7.28 7.93
CA CYS A 239 3.04 7.59 6.95
C CYS A 239 3.68 7.66 5.56
N TYR A 240 3.22 6.84 4.61
CA TYR A 240 3.83 6.75 3.28
C TYR A 240 2.83 6.70 2.13
N THR A 241 3.27 7.11 0.94
CA THR A 241 2.46 7.23 -0.26
C THR A 241 2.26 5.88 -0.96
N ARG A 242 1.39 5.84 -1.98
CA ARG A 242 1.23 4.67 -2.87
C ARG A 242 2.51 4.16 -3.54
N THR A 243 3.57 4.96 -3.58
CA THR A 243 4.88 4.59 -4.15
C THR A 243 5.94 4.30 -3.09
N GLY A 244 5.55 4.16 -1.81
CA GLY A 244 6.46 3.82 -0.72
C GLY A 244 7.35 4.97 -0.27
N ARG A 245 7.00 6.22 -0.58
CA ARG A 245 7.76 7.41 -0.14
C ARG A 245 7.16 7.96 1.15
N ARG A 246 7.98 8.47 2.06
CA ARG A 246 7.49 9.20 3.24
C ARG A 246 6.54 10.33 2.81
N PHE A 247 5.42 10.42 3.51
CA PHE A 247 4.39 11.38 3.18
C PHE A 247 4.79 12.78 3.67
N PHE A 248 5.34 12.92 4.87
CA PHE A 248 5.78 14.21 5.37
C PHE A 248 7.29 14.37 5.18
N GLU A 249 7.71 15.53 4.66
CA GLU A 249 9.13 15.89 4.59
C GLU A 249 9.64 16.32 5.97
N ASP A 250 8.79 17.01 6.75
CA ASP A 250 9.06 17.36 8.14
C ASP A 250 8.79 16.16 9.08
N ARG A 251 9.85 15.64 9.68
CA ARG A 251 9.82 14.52 10.63
C ARG A 251 9.10 14.87 11.93
N ALA A 252 9.17 16.12 12.38
CA ALA A 252 8.49 16.54 13.60
C ALA A 252 6.98 16.60 13.36
N LEU A 253 6.55 17.06 12.17
CA LEU A 253 5.15 17.05 11.77
C LEU A 253 4.60 15.63 11.65
N GLU A 254 5.35 14.70 11.06
CA GLU A 254 4.95 13.30 10.99
C GLU A 254 4.80 12.68 12.39
N ALA A 255 5.75 12.93 13.30
CA ALA A 255 5.70 12.41 14.65
C ALA A 255 4.45 12.89 15.40
N GLN A 256 4.12 14.18 15.31
CA GLN A 256 2.90 14.75 15.90
C GLN A 256 1.63 14.16 15.27
N PHE A 257 1.63 13.95 13.95
CA PHE A 257 0.52 13.30 13.24
C PHE A 257 0.32 11.86 13.74
N LEU A 258 1.38 11.07 13.84
CA LEU A 258 1.32 9.67 14.29
C LEU A 258 0.91 9.57 15.77
N GLU A 259 1.38 10.47 16.62
CA GLU A 259 0.97 10.55 18.02
C GLU A 259 -0.55 10.79 18.14
N ARG A 260 -1.07 11.72 17.34
CA ARG A 260 -2.51 12.02 17.29
C ARG A 260 -3.33 10.83 16.80
N VAL A 261 -2.84 10.09 15.80
CA VAL A 261 -3.46 8.82 15.35
C VAL A 261 -3.42 7.77 16.49
N GLY A 262 -2.29 7.63 17.19
CA GLY A 262 -2.13 6.72 18.32
C GLY A 262 -3.10 7.01 19.46
N LEU A 263 -3.28 8.28 19.82
CA LEU A 263 -4.25 8.72 20.82
C LEU A 263 -5.69 8.40 20.41
N ALA A 264 -6.05 8.63 19.14
CA ALA A 264 -7.38 8.27 18.64
C ALA A 264 -7.63 6.76 18.67
N LEU A 265 -6.61 5.92 18.42
CA LEU A 265 -6.71 4.46 18.54
C LEU A 265 -6.92 4.01 20.00
N VAL A 266 -6.32 4.73 20.97
CA VAL A 266 -6.55 4.51 22.41
C VAL A 266 -7.99 4.86 22.79
N GLU A 267 -8.44 6.06 22.45
CA GLU A 267 -9.79 6.54 22.79
C GLU A 267 -10.88 5.71 22.11
N ALA A 268 -10.64 5.28 20.86
CA ALA A 268 -11.54 4.36 20.17
C ALA A 268 -11.54 2.94 20.76
N GLY A 269 -10.62 2.59 21.67
CA GLY A 269 -10.51 1.27 22.30
C GLY A 269 -10.00 0.15 21.39
N LEU A 270 -9.40 0.49 20.24
CA LEU A 270 -9.08 -0.49 19.19
C LEU A 270 -7.91 -1.42 19.55
N TRP A 271 -6.95 -0.97 20.37
CA TRP A 271 -5.85 -1.82 20.82
C TRP A 271 -6.34 -3.05 21.58
N ALA A 272 -7.29 -2.85 22.51
CA ALA A 272 -7.83 -3.91 23.35
C ALA A 272 -8.78 -4.82 22.56
N GLU A 273 -9.65 -4.24 21.74
CA GLU A 273 -10.61 -4.99 20.92
C GLU A 273 -9.93 -5.90 19.91
N LEU A 274 -8.88 -5.41 19.25
CA LEU A 274 -8.12 -6.17 18.26
C LEU A 274 -7.02 -7.04 18.87
N GLY A 275 -6.76 -6.91 20.17
CA GLY A 275 -5.69 -7.63 20.86
C GLY A 275 -4.30 -7.35 20.28
N THR A 276 -4.00 -6.07 19.98
CA THR A 276 -2.82 -5.68 19.21
C THR A 276 -2.10 -4.46 19.79
N ASP A 277 -0.84 -4.29 19.43
CA ASP A 277 0.00 -3.14 19.71
C ASP A 277 0.52 -2.45 18.43
N TRP A 278 0.01 -2.81 17.25
CA TRP A 278 0.23 -2.10 15.99
C TRP A 278 -0.94 -2.26 15.02
N VAL A 279 -1.12 -1.27 14.13
CA VAL A 279 -2.12 -1.31 13.06
C VAL A 279 -1.57 -0.75 11.76
N VAL A 280 -2.14 -1.20 10.64
CA VAL A 280 -1.95 -0.62 9.30
C VAL A 280 -3.28 -0.07 8.82
N LEU A 281 -3.33 1.23 8.52
CA LEU A 281 -4.49 1.91 7.97
C LEU A 281 -4.23 2.29 6.51
N ASP A 282 -5.21 2.05 5.65
CA ASP A 282 -5.26 2.57 4.29
C ASP A 282 -6.27 3.71 4.23
N SER A 283 -5.77 4.88 3.85
CA SER A 283 -6.46 6.15 4.06
C SER A 283 -6.26 7.11 2.89
N GLU A 284 -7.13 8.10 2.78
CA GLU A 284 -6.88 9.29 1.98
C GLU A 284 -6.48 10.45 2.91
N LEU A 285 -5.38 11.13 2.60
CA LEU A 285 -4.94 12.32 3.33
C LEU A 285 -5.23 13.58 2.50
N MET A 286 -5.94 14.53 3.10
CA MET A 286 -6.43 15.76 2.48
C MET A 286 -5.86 17.01 3.18
N PRO A 287 -5.73 18.15 2.47
CA PRO A 287 -6.11 18.38 1.07
C PRO A 287 -5.12 17.81 0.05
N TRP A 288 -5.55 17.77 -1.21
CA TRP A 288 -4.69 17.44 -2.34
C TRP A 288 -3.47 18.39 -2.46
N SER A 289 -3.62 19.65 -2.04
CA SER A 289 -2.53 20.64 -2.02
C SER A 289 -1.35 20.26 -1.12
N VAL A 290 -1.50 19.35 -0.14
CA VAL A 290 -0.37 18.88 0.70
C VAL A 290 0.75 18.27 -0.14
N LYS A 291 0.40 17.57 -1.23
CA LYS A 291 1.37 16.89 -2.10
C LYS A 291 1.40 17.40 -3.53
N ALA A 292 0.32 17.99 -4.01
CA ALA A 292 0.18 18.33 -5.41
C ALA A 292 0.30 19.84 -5.70
N GLN A 293 0.83 20.66 -4.78
CA GLN A 293 0.87 22.11 -4.96
C GLN A 293 1.60 22.55 -6.24
N GLU A 294 2.76 21.94 -6.54
CA GLU A 294 3.52 22.22 -7.76
C GLU A 294 2.74 21.81 -9.01
N LEU A 295 2.17 20.60 -9.01
CA LEU A 295 1.32 20.12 -10.10
C LEU A 295 0.09 21.02 -10.35
N VAL A 296 -0.58 21.45 -9.27
CA VAL A 296 -1.70 22.42 -9.31
C VAL A 296 -1.25 23.72 -9.96
N ARG A 297 -0.10 24.27 -9.56
CA ARG A 297 0.40 25.54 -10.08
C ARG A 297 0.83 25.45 -11.55
N GLU A 298 1.58 24.44 -11.91
CA GLU A 298 2.26 24.34 -13.20
C GLU A 298 1.39 23.76 -14.31
N GLN A 299 0.48 22.85 -13.98
CA GLN A 299 -0.38 22.20 -14.97
C GLN A 299 -1.79 22.76 -14.93
N TYR A 300 -2.47 22.66 -13.78
CA TYR A 300 -3.90 22.96 -13.70
C TYR A 300 -4.20 24.46 -13.74
N ALA A 301 -3.56 25.24 -12.87
CA ALA A 301 -3.73 26.68 -12.80
C ALA A 301 -3.23 27.38 -14.06
N ALA A 302 -2.12 26.90 -14.64
CA ALA A 302 -1.58 27.42 -15.90
C ALA A 302 -2.57 27.27 -17.06
N VAL A 303 -3.13 26.07 -17.26
CA VAL A 303 -4.13 25.80 -18.31
C VAL A 303 -5.39 26.65 -18.10
N GLY A 304 -5.91 26.69 -16.87
CA GLY A 304 -7.11 27.48 -16.54
C GLY A 304 -6.90 28.98 -16.74
N ALA A 305 -5.74 29.53 -16.35
CA ALA A 305 -5.41 30.93 -16.54
C ALA A 305 -5.28 31.28 -18.03
N ALA A 306 -4.49 30.51 -18.79
CA ALA A 306 -4.27 30.76 -20.22
C ALA A 306 -5.57 30.68 -21.03
N ALA A 307 -6.42 29.68 -20.76
CA ALA A 307 -7.69 29.51 -21.43
C ALA A 307 -8.63 30.70 -21.16
N ARG A 308 -8.80 31.10 -19.90
CA ARG A 308 -9.70 32.20 -19.54
C ARG A 308 -9.26 33.55 -20.12
N VAL A 309 -7.98 33.87 -20.07
CA VAL A 309 -7.47 35.13 -20.66
C VAL A 309 -7.73 35.13 -22.17
N SER A 310 -7.25 34.10 -22.87
CA SER A 310 -7.33 34.05 -24.34
C SER A 310 -8.77 34.04 -24.86
N LEU A 311 -9.66 33.26 -24.22
CA LEU A 311 -11.05 33.15 -24.62
C LEU A 311 -11.87 34.40 -24.27
N THR A 312 -11.51 35.11 -23.19
CA THR A 312 -12.15 36.40 -22.86
C THR A 312 -11.86 37.44 -23.93
N ASP A 313 -10.59 37.56 -24.34
CA ASP A 313 -10.19 38.52 -25.38
C ASP A 313 -10.82 38.16 -26.74
N ALA A 314 -10.84 36.87 -27.10
CA ALA A 314 -11.48 36.39 -28.31
C ALA A 314 -12.99 36.68 -28.32
N ALA A 315 -13.69 36.43 -27.21
CA ALA A 315 -15.11 36.76 -27.07
C ALA A 315 -15.35 38.27 -27.23
N ALA A 316 -14.50 39.11 -26.63
CA ALA A 316 -14.61 40.56 -26.75
C ALA A 316 -14.45 41.04 -28.21
N LEU A 317 -13.47 40.50 -28.95
CA LEU A 317 -13.26 40.83 -30.36
C LEU A 317 -14.42 40.37 -31.25
N LEU A 318 -14.95 39.16 -31.02
CA LEU A 318 -16.10 38.63 -31.76
C LEU A 318 -17.37 39.45 -31.50
N ARG A 319 -17.60 39.89 -30.25
CA ARG A 319 -18.70 40.83 -29.94
C ARG A 319 -18.56 42.15 -30.68
N GLN A 320 -17.33 42.70 -30.79
CA GLN A 320 -17.08 43.92 -31.56
C GLN A 320 -17.33 43.72 -33.07
N ALA A 321 -16.95 42.57 -33.62
CA ALA A 321 -17.22 42.24 -35.03
C ALA A 321 -18.73 42.13 -35.28
N ALA A 322 -19.47 41.40 -34.43
CA ALA A 322 -20.92 41.27 -34.52
C ALA A 322 -21.63 42.63 -34.42
N ALA A 323 -21.16 43.52 -33.54
CA ALA A 323 -21.70 44.89 -33.41
C ALA A 323 -21.47 45.75 -34.67
N ARG A 324 -20.51 45.39 -35.52
CA ARG A 324 -20.26 46.04 -36.83
C ARG A 324 -20.96 45.33 -38.00
N SER A 325 -21.92 44.45 -37.69
CA SER A 325 -22.67 43.66 -38.68
C SER A 325 -21.80 42.71 -39.50
N ILE A 326 -20.65 42.29 -38.96
CA ILE A 326 -19.86 41.17 -39.51
C ILE A 326 -20.47 39.88 -38.96
N ASP A 327 -20.69 38.89 -39.83
CA ASP A 327 -21.21 37.58 -39.42
C ASP A 327 -20.19 36.83 -38.55
N ALA A 328 -20.41 36.87 -37.23
CA ALA A 328 -19.54 36.28 -36.22
C ALA A 328 -20.31 35.56 -35.11
N ASN A 329 -21.64 35.41 -35.23
CA ASN A 329 -22.50 34.95 -34.14
C ASN A 329 -22.23 33.49 -33.75
N GLU A 330 -22.02 32.61 -34.73
CA GLU A 330 -21.70 31.19 -34.48
C GLU A 330 -20.34 31.05 -33.79
N SER A 331 -19.33 31.78 -34.27
CA SER A 331 -18.00 31.80 -33.65
C SER A 331 -18.03 32.38 -32.23
N LEU A 332 -18.82 33.43 -32.00
CA LEU A 332 -19.00 34.03 -30.68
C LEU A 332 -19.61 33.02 -29.71
N ALA A 333 -20.71 32.35 -30.09
CA ALA A 333 -21.35 31.34 -29.25
C ALA A 333 -20.39 30.20 -28.89
N GLY A 334 -19.60 29.72 -29.86
CA GLY A 334 -18.57 28.70 -29.61
C GLY A 334 -17.49 29.15 -28.63
N VAL A 335 -16.99 30.39 -28.75
CA VAL A 335 -15.96 30.93 -27.83
C VAL A 335 -16.53 31.17 -26.44
N GLU A 336 -17.75 31.69 -26.32
CA GLU A 336 -18.42 31.91 -25.03
C GLU A 336 -18.67 30.59 -24.29
N GLU A 337 -19.06 29.53 -24.99
CA GLU A 337 -19.20 28.21 -24.38
C GLU A 337 -17.85 27.67 -23.90
N ARG A 338 -16.79 27.76 -24.72
CA ARG A 338 -15.44 27.34 -24.30
C ARG A 338 -14.94 28.14 -23.09
N LEU A 339 -15.23 29.44 -23.03
CA LEU A 339 -14.89 30.29 -21.88
C LEU A 339 -15.61 29.81 -20.61
N ARG A 340 -16.91 29.48 -20.71
CA ARG A 340 -17.69 28.91 -19.62
C ARG A 340 -17.09 27.59 -19.13
N LEU A 341 -16.70 26.70 -20.04
CA LEU A 341 -16.08 25.41 -19.71
C LEU A 341 -14.70 25.57 -19.04
N ALA A 342 -13.90 26.56 -19.46
CA ALA A 342 -12.62 26.89 -18.81
C ALA A 342 -12.80 27.45 -17.40
N GLN A 343 -13.88 28.19 -17.15
CA GLN A 343 -14.24 28.64 -15.81
C GLN A 343 -14.63 27.46 -14.92
N LEU A 344 -15.50 26.56 -15.39
CA LEU A 344 -15.88 25.36 -14.64
C LEU A 344 -14.69 24.47 -14.30
N TYR A 345 -13.76 24.29 -15.23
CA TYR A 345 -12.49 23.60 -14.98
C TYR A 345 -11.68 24.25 -13.84
N SER A 346 -11.63 25.59 -13.83
CA SER A 346 -10.90 26.33 -12.80
C SER A 346 -11.57 26.21 -11.43
N ASP A 347 -12.90 26.29 -11.41
CA ASP A 347 -13.70 26.10 -10.19
C ASP A 347 -13.59 24.67 -9.66
N ALA A 348 -13.41 23.68 -10.54
CA ALA A 348 -13.28 22.27 -10.15
C ALA A 348 -11.99 22.01 -9.38
N TYR A 349 -10.80 22.37 -9.89
CA TYR A 349 -9.55 22.10 -9.16
C TYR A 349 -9.39 22.98 -7.91
N ALA A 350 -9.93 24.21 -7.92
CA ALA A 350 -9.81 25.14 -6.80
C ALA A 350 -10.47 24.61 -5.52
N ARG A 351 -11.55 23.82 -5.63
CA ARG A 351 -12.26 23.21 -4.49
C ARG A 351 -11.40 22.29 -3.64
N TYR A 352 -10.35 21.73 -4.22
CA TYR A 352 -9.48 20.74 -3.56
C TYR A 352 -8.16 21.33 -3.07
N CYS A 353 -8.02 22.66 -3.14
CA CYS A 353 -6.80 23.36 -2.79
C CYS A 353 -7.08 24.37 -1.66
N TRP A 354 -6.54 24.12 -0.47
CA TRP A 354 -6.45 25.13 0.58
C TRP A 354 -5.02 25.21 1.15
N PRO A 355 -4.64 26.36 1.73
CA PRO A 355 -3.35 26.50 2.40
C PRO A 355 -3.24 25.53 3.58
N VAL A 356 -2.09 24.88 3.72
CA VAL A 356 -1.80 23.99 4.86
C VAL A 356 -0.64 24.60 5.62
N GLY A 357 -0.93 25.13 6.81
CA GLY A 357 0.08 25.71 7.70
C GLY A 357 0.38 24.84 8.92
N SER A 358 -0.50 23.90 9.25
CA SER A 358 -0.38 23.03 10.42
C SER A 358 -1.17 21.72 10.28
N LEU A 359 -1.04 20.82 11.25
CA LEU A 359 -1.88 19.61 11.34
C LEU A 359 -3.38 19.92 11.45
N ALA A 360 -3.77 21.12 11.89
CA ALA A 360 -5.18 21.49 11.98
C ALA A 360 -5.84 21.62 10.60
N ASP A 361 -5.04 21.79 9.55
CA ASP A 361 -5.52 21.95 8.16
C ASP A 361 -5.56 20.62 7.40
N ILE A 362 -5.09 19.53 8.02
CA ILE A 362 -5.05 18.19 7.43
C ILE A 362 -6.27 17.39 7.91
N ARG A 363 -6.82 16.58 7.01
CA ARG A 363 -7.81 15.56 7.33
C ARG A 363 -7.35 14.19 6.84
N LEU A 364 -7.51 13.18 7.69
CA LEU A 364 -7.26 11.79 7.34
C LEU A 364 -8.60 11.07 7.27
N ALA A 365 -8.88 10.41 6.14
CA ALA A 365 -10.05 9.56 5.97
C ALA A 365 -9.61 8.10 5.76
N PRO A 366 -9.46 7.33 6.85
CA PRO A 366 -9.25 5.89 6.75
C PRO A 366 -10.47 5.24 6.11
N PHE A 367 -10.23 4.32 5.17
CA PHE A 367 -11.29 3.50 4.60
C PHE A 367 -11.03 2.01 4.78
N HIS A 368 -9.81 1.59 5.12
CA HIS A 368 -9.52 0.23 5.57
C HIS A 368 -8.58 0.21 6.78
N LEU A 369 -8.96 -0.53 7.82
CA LEU A 369 -8.00 -1.11 8.77
C LEU A 369 -7.51 -2.43 8.16
N MET A 370 -6.28 -2.43 7.62
CA MET A 370 -5.78 -3.51 6.77
C MET A 370 -5.22 -4.68 7.58
N ALA A 371 -4.44 -4.41 8.61
CA ALA A 371 -3.80 -5.44 9.41
C ALA A 371 -3.55 -5.00 10.85
N SER A 372 -3.51 -6.00 11.73
CA SER A 372 -3.07 -5.93 13.12
C SER A 372 -2.36 -7.24 13.47
N GLU A 373 -1.90 -7.38 14.71
CA GLU A 373 -1.24 -8.60 15.16
C GLU A 373 -2.08 -9.86 14.85
N GLY A 374 -1.44 -10.85 14.21
CA GLY A 374 -2.08 -12.11 13.81
C GLY A 374 -3.14 -12.06 12.71
N GLN A 375 -3.59 -10.88 12.24
CA GLN A 375 -4.73 -10.77 11.31
C GLN A 375 -4.52 -9.74 10.19
N VAL A 376 -4.77 -10.16 8.95
CA VAL A 376 -5.11 -9.24 7.85
C VAL A 376 -6.63 -9.24 7.71
N HIS A 377 -7.25 -8.08 7.88
CA HIS A 377 -8.72 -7.91 8.04
C HIS A 377 -9.48 -7.94 6.71
N THR A 378 -8.96 -8.62 5.70
CA THR A 378 -9.65 -8.84 4.41
C THR A 378 -10.80 -9.84 4.51
N ASP A 379 -11.03 -10.41 5.70
CA ASP A 379 -12.20 -11.25 6.02
C ASP A 379 -13.40 -10.42 6.51
N LYS A 380 -13.20 -9.13 6.80
CA LYS A 380 -14.26 -8.23 7.26
C LYS A 380 -14.99 -7.60 6.08
N ALA A 381 -16.29 -7.36 6.23
CA ALA A 381 -17.05 -6.59 5.26
C ALA A 381 -16.63 -5.11 5.27
N HIS A 382 -16.82 -4.38 4.18
CA HIS A 382 -16.47 -2.96 4.13
C HIS A 382 -17.21 -2.10 5.15
N LEU A 383 -18.44 -2.47 5.55
CA LEU A 383 -19.15 -1.79 6.63
C LEU A 383 -18.39 -1.84 7.95
N TRP A 384 -17.75 -2.96 8.28
CA TRP A 384 -16.92 -3.06 9.47
C TRP A 384 -15.76 -2.06 9.44
N HIS A 385 -15.11 -1.90 8.28
CA HIS A 385 -14.04 -0.91 8.12
C HIS A 385 -14.56 0.53 8.25
N MET A 386 -15.74 0.82 7.71
CA MET A 386 -16.39 2.13 7.87
C MET A 386 -16.72 2.43 9.34
N ASP A 387 -17.18 1.44 10.09
CA ASP A 387 -17.44 1.58 11.53
C ASP A 387 -16.17 1.88 12.32
N MET A 388 -15.03 1.24 11.97
CA MET A 388 -13.74 1.55 12.59
C MET A 388 -13.30 2.99 12.29
N ALA A 389 -13.40 3.42 11.03
CA ALA A 389 -13.08 4.78 10.63
C ALA A 389 -13.98 5.81 11.33
N LYS A 390 -15.26 5.49 11.51
CA LYS A 390 -16.22 6.33 12.25
C LYS A 390 -15.82 6.48 13.72
N ARG A 391 -15.36 5.42 14.37
CA ARG A 391 -14.88 5.49 15.77
C ARG A 391 -13.64 6.36 15.91
N LEU A 392 -12.69 6.27 14.97
CA LEU A 392 -11.53 7.17 14.93
C LEU A 392 -11.96 8.64 14.73
N CYS A 393 -12.94 8.88 13.86
CA CYS A 393 -13.55 10.20 13.69
C CYS A 393 -14.27 10.72 14.95
N GLN A 394 -14.88 9.84 15.74
CA GLN A 394 -15.49 10.23 17.01
C GLN A 394 -14.44 10.55 18.09
N ALA A 395 -13.34 9.80 18.11
CA ALA A 395 -12.23 10.01 19.03
C ALA A 395 -11.47 11.32 18.74
N ASP A 396 -11.26 11.66 17.46
CA ASP A 396 -10.64 12.92 17.07
C ASP A 396 -11.25 13.48 15.77
N PRO A 397 -12.35 14.24 15.86
CA PRO A 397 -13.02 14.83 14.70
C PRO A 397 -12.22 15.96 14.04
N GLY A 398 -11.14 16.42 14.69
CA GLY A 398 -10.28 17.45 14.13
C GLY A 398 -9.26 16.89 13.14
N LEU A 399 -8.83 15.64 13.29
CA LEU A 399 -7.92 14.96 12.36
C LEU A 399 -8.68 14.04 11.41
N PHE A 400 -9.59 13.23 11.95
CA PHE A 400 -10.24 12.18 11.18
C PHE A 400 -11.53 12.68 10.54
N GLN A 401 -11.78 12.21 9.32
CA GLN A 401 -13.01 12.44 8.60
C GLN A 401 -13.65 11.08 8.28
N ALA A 402 -14.85 10.84 8.83
CA ALA A 402 -15.63 9.66 8.48
C ALA A 402 -16.07 9.71 7.01
N THR A 403 -15.87 8.61 6.29
CA THR A 403 -16.28 8.50 4.89
C THR A 403 -17.79 8.31 4.80
N ARG A 404 -18.47 9.22 4.10
CA ARG A 404 -19.88 9.04 3.75
C ARG A 404 -20.02 7.80 2.87
N HIS A 405 -20.96 6.92 3.20
CA HIS A 405 -21.14 5.69 2.48
C HIS A 405 -22.60 5.24 2.45
N LEU A 406 -22.93 4.37 1.50
CA LEU A 406 -24.25 3.79 1.30
C LEU A 406 -24.10 2.31 0.91
N ALA A 407 -24.71 1.42 1.67
CA ALA A 407 -24.85 0.01 1.27
C ALA A 407 -26.00 -0.12 0.25
N VAL A 408 -25.79 -0.92 -0.79
CA VAL A 408 -26.73 -1.06 -1.91
C VAL A 408 -26.93 -2.54 -2.22
N ASP A 409 -28.19 -3.01 -2.21
CA ASP A 409 -28.56 -4.29 -2.78
C ASP A 409 -28.93 -4.11 -4.26
N LEU A 410 -28.14 -4.71 -5.14
CA LEU A 410 -28.30 -4.67 -6.60
C LEU A 410 -29.47 -5.52 -7.12
N ASN A 411 -30.10 -6.32 -6.25
CA ASN A 411 -31.35 -7.04 -6.51
C ASN A 411 -32.59 -6.28 -6.04
N ALA A 412 -32.40 -5.19 -5.29
CA ALA A 412 -33.46 -4.30 -4.80
C ALA A 412 -33.48 -2.99 -5.61
N PRO A 413 -34.54 -2.16 -5.51
CA PRO A 413 -34.59 -0.86 -6.18
C PRO A 413 -33.65 0.21 -5.57
N ASP A 414 -32.70 -0.18 -4.71
CA ASP A 414 -31.73 0.67 -4.01
C ASP A 414 -30.77 1.39 -4.98
N GLU A 415 -30.58 0.85 -6.19
CA GLU A 415 -29.72 1.45 -7.24
C GLU A 415 -30.09 2.91 -7.52
N LEU A 416 -31.38 3.24 -7.54
CA LEU A 416 -31.85 4.61 -7.78
C LEU A 416 -31.50 5.56 -6.63
N GLU A 417 -31.47 5.07 -5.41
CA GLU A 417 -31.04 5.87 -4.25
C GLU A 417 -29.54 6.14 -4.30
N ALA A 418 -28.75 5.14 -4.67
CA ALA A 418 -27.31 5.29 -4.83
C ALA A 418 -26.94 6.27 -5.95
N ILE A 419 -27.68 6.25 -7.07
CA ILE A 419 -27.52 7.23 -8.15
C ILE A 419 -27.81 8.65 -7.63
N ARG A 420 -28.95 8.87 -6.96
CA ARG A 420 -29.28 10.20 -6.40
C ARG A 420 -28.25 10.68 -5.39
N TRP A 421 -27.76 9.79 -4.53
CA TRP A 421 -26.71 10.10 -3.57
C TRP A 421 -25.41 10.54 -4.26
N TRP A 422 -25.02 9.86 -5.34
CA TRP A 422 -23.86 10.23 -6.16
C TRP A 422 -24.05 11.57 -6.88
N GLU A 423 -25.25 11.83 -7.43
CA GLU A 423 -25.59 13.13 -8.07
C GLU A 423 -25.52 14.27 -7.05
N GLU A 424 -26.03 14.08 -5.84
CA GLU A 424 -25.96 15.07 -4.77
C GLU A 424 -24.51 15.33 -4.33
N LEU A 425 -23.74 14.26 -4.14
CA LEU A 425 -22.34 14.33 -3.73
C LEU A 425 -21.50 15.11 -4.77
N THR A 426 -21.63 14.74 -6.03
CA THR A 426 -20.86 15.37 -7.12
C THR A 426 -21.37 16.77 -7.44
N GLY A 427 -22.67 17.03 -7.33
CA GLY A 427 -23.26 18.36 -7.48
C GLY A 427 -22.80 19.36 -6.41
N LYS A 428 -22.41 18.88 -5.21
CA LYS A 428 -21.79 19.70 -4.15
C LYS A 428 -20.28 19.87 -4.31
N GLY A 429 -19.67 19.27 -5.34
CA GLY A 429 -18.23 19.36 -5.63
C GLY A 429 -17.41 18.18 -5.11
N GLY A 430 -18.01 17.10 -4.65
CA GLY A 430 -17.30 15.85 -4.38
C GLY A 430 -16.71 15.26 -5.67
N GLU A 431 -15.57 14.58 -5.58
CA GLU A 431 -14.95 13.96 -6.76
C GLU A 431 -15.85 12.88 -7.38
N GLY A 432 -16.58 12.14 -6.56
CA GLY A 432 -17.41 11.02 -6.97
C GLY A 432 -17.43 9.94 -5.90
N MET A 433 -17.52 8.69 -6.33
CA MET A 433 -17.54 7.55 -5.41
C MET A 433 -16.62 6.42 -5.83
N VAL A 434 -16.27 5.60 -4.86
CA VAL A 434 -15.67 4.29 -5.07
C VAL A 434 -16.69 3.25 -4.67
N VAL A 435 -17.07 2.38 -5.61
CA VAL A 435 -17.98 1.26 -5.34
C VAL A 435 -17.16 0.00 -5.12
N LYS A 436 -17.44 -0.71 -4.05
CA LYS A 436 -16.75 -1.95 -3.65
C LYS A 436 -17.79 -3.06 -3.45
N PRO A 437 -17.47 -4.34 -3.71
CA PRO A 437 -18.31 -5.44 -3.22
C PRO A 437 -18.48 -5.31 -1.69
N MET A 438 -19.56 -5.82 -1.09
CA MET A 438 -19.73 -5.73 0.37
C MET A 438 -18.65 -6.50 1.13
N ASP A 439 -18.36 -7.72 0.68
CA ASP A 439 -17.22 -8.50 1.15
C ASP A 439 -15.92 -7.95 0.53
N PHE A 440 -14.86 -7.84 1.33
CA PHE A 440 -13.59 -7.26 0.90
C PHE A 440 -12.96 -7.98 -0.30
N ILE A 441 -13.13 -9.31 -0.36
CA ILE A 441 -12.69 -10.15 -1.46
C ILE A 441 -13.91 -10.85 -2.05
N ALA A 442 -14.28 -10.45 -3.27
CA ALA A 442 -15.36 -11.08 -4.01
C ALA A 442 -14.85 -11.92 -5.19
N THR A 443 -15.44 -13.11 -5.37
CA THR A 443 -15.16 -14.00 -6.49
C THR A 443 -16.42 -14.22 -7.32
N GLY A 444 -16.32 -13.97 -8.63
CA GLY A 444 -17.37 -14.24 -9.60
C GLY A 444 -17.07 -15.50 -10.42
N LYS A 445 -17.88 -15.73 -11.45
CA LYS A 445 -17.78 -16.90 -12.35
C LYS A 445 -16.42 -17.04 -13.06
N ARG A 446 -15.65 -15.95 -13.18
CA ARG A 446 -14.36 -15.88 -13.88
C ARG A 446 -13.18 -15.62 -12.93
N GLY A 447 -13.36 -15.86 -11.63
CA GLY A 447 -12.37 -15.59 -10.60
C GLY A 447 -12.62 -14.27 -9.87
N MET A 448 -11.56 -13.66 -9.35
CA MET A 448 -11.63 -12.45 -8.53
C MET A 448 -12.28 -11.28 -9.28
N VAL A 449 -13.25 -10.64 -8.63
CA VAL A 449 -13.93 -9.42 -9.10
C VAL A 449 -13.07 -8.20 -8.74
N GLN A 450 -13.24 -7.07 -9.44
CA GLN A 450 -12.57 -5.82 -9.04
C GLN A 450 -12.87 -5.52 -7.55
N PRO A 451 -11.83 -5.28 -6.72
CA PRO A 451 -12.03 -4.96 -5.30
C PRO A 451 -12.63 -3.56 -5.11
N ALA A 452 -12.50 -2.71 -6.12
CA ALA A 452 -13.04 -1.36 -6.13
C ALA A 452 -13.17 -0.86 -7.57
N MET A 453 -14.17 -0.04 -7.84
CA MET A 453 -14.32 0.70 -9.08
C MET A 453 -14.66 2.15 -8.80
N LYS A 454 -13.92 3.08 -9.42
CA LYS A 454 -14.21 4.52 -9.29
C LYS A 454 -15.28 4.96 -10.29
N CYS A 455 -16.15 5.86 -9.85
CA CYS A 455 -17.14 6.55 -10.68
C CYS A 455 -17.12 8.03 -10.32
N ARG A 456 -16.49 8.84 -11.18
CA ARG A 456 -16.18 10.25 -10.92
C ARG A 456 -17.27 11.15 -11.48
N GLY A 457 -17.53 12.24 -10.78
CA GLY A 457 -18.48 13.27 -11.17
C GLY A 457 -18.05 14.01 -12.45
N PRO A 458 -19.01 14.55 -13.21
CA PRO A 458 -18.71 15.23 -14.47
C PRO A 458 -17.82 16.46 -14.29
N GLU A 459 -18.05 17.26 -13.25
CA GLU A 459 -17.23 18.46 -13.01
C GLU A 459 -15.79 18.10 -12.61
N TYR A 460 -15.60 17.03 -11.83
CA TYR A 460 -14.27 16.50 -11.52
C TYR A 460 -13.54 16.02 -12.78
N LEU A 461 -14.24 15.34 -13.69
CA LEU A 461 -13.64 14.80 -14.91
C LEU A 461 -13.06 15.88 -15.82
N ARG A 462 -13.43 17.16 -15.68
CA ARG A 462 -12.75 18.29 -16.35
C ARG A 462 -11.27 18.38 -15.99
N ILE A 463 -10.94 18.10 -14.74
CA ILE A 463 -9.55 18.09 -14.24
C ILE A 463 -8.76 16.99 -14.95
N THR A 464 -9.40 15.86 -15.25
CA THR A 464 -8.73 14.68 -15.84
C THR A 464 -8.67 14.71 -17.37
N TYR A 465 -9.79 15.04 -18.02
CA TYR A 465 -9.97 14.94 -19.48
C TYR A 465 -9.88 16.30 -20.19
N GLY A 466 -9.74 17.39 -19.43
CA GLY A 466 -9.65 18.76 -19.93
C GLY A 466 -10.97 19.53 -19.84
N PRO A 467 -10.92 20.87 -19.94
CA PRO A 467 -12.09 21.74 -19.77
C PRO A 467 -13.23 21.42 -20.74
N GLU A 468 -12.88 21.09 -21.98
CA GLU A 468 -13.79 20.94 -23.11
C GLU A 468 -14.26 19.49 -23.34
N TYR A 469 -13.98 18.57 -22.41
CA TYR A 469 -14.25 17.14 -22.62
C TYR A 469 -15.74 16.80 -22.81
N THR A 470 -16.64 17.64 -22.29
CA THR A 470 -18.09 17.48 -22.39
C THR A 470 -18.68 17.89 -23.74
N LEU A 471 -17.90 18.53 -24.62
CA LEU A 471 -18.37 18.86 -25.97
C LEU A 471 -18.70 17.58 -26.75
N PRO A 472 -19.78 17.54 -27.55
CA PRO A 472 -20.23 16.32 -28.26
C PRO A 472 -19.12 15.63 -29.07
N GLU A 473 -18.33 16.41 -29.80
CA GLU A 473 -17.21 15.94 -30.60
C GLU A 473 -16.07 15.33 -29.77
N ASN A 474 -15.90 15.77 -28.52
CA ASN A 474 -14.86 15.29 -27.61
C ASN A 474 -15.33 14.06 -26.83
N ILE A 475 -16.53 14.13 -26.24
CA ILE A 475 -17.02 13.06 -25.38
C ILE A 475 -17.23 11.74 -26.13
N GLU A 476 -17.72 11.79 -27.38
CA GLU A 476 -17.89 10.60 -28.22
C GLU A 476 -16.54 9.91 -28.52
N ARG A 477 -15.49 10.70 -28.77
CA ARG A 477 -14.13 10.16 -28.95
C ARG A 477 -13.60 9.51 -27.68
N LEU A 478 -13.90 10.10 -26.52
CA LEU A 478 -13.43 9.63 -25.20
C LEU A 478 -14.16 8.37 -24.70
N ARG A 479 -15.35 8.04 -25.23
CA ARG A 479 -16.07 6.81 -24.88
C ARG A 479 -15.29 5.54 -25.23
N ASN A 480 -14.49 5.58 -26.30
CA ASN A 480 -13.64 4.48 -26.74
C ASN A 480 -12.33 4.40 -25.93
N ARG A 481 -12.43 3.98 -24.65
CA ARG A 481 -11.28 3.82 -23.75
C ARG A 481 -10.94 2.36 -23.45
N GLY A 482 -9.66 2.02 -23.46
CA GLY A 482 -9.16 0.67 -23.18
C GLY A 482 -9.01 0.39 -21.68
N LEU A 483 -9.98 -0.29 -21.07
CA LEU A 483 -10.01 -0.55 -19.62
C LEU A 483 -9.34 -1.86 -19.19
N SER A 484 -9.09 -2.78 -20.12
CA SER A 484 -8.62 -4.14 -19.83
C SER A 484 -7.28 -4.15 -19.08
N THR A 485 -6.31 -3.35 -19.52
CA THR A 485 -4.98 -3.25 -18.88
C THR A 485 -5.09 -2.73 -17.46
N LYS A 486 -5.83 -1.62 -17.24
CA LYS A 486 -6.03 -1.02 -15.91
C LYS A 486 -6.74 -1.97 -14.95
N ARG A 487 -7.78 -2.69 -15.43
CA ARG A 487 -8.49 -3.72 -14.67
C ARG A 487 -7.57 -4.89 -14.29
N SER A 488 -6.70 -5.32 -15.20
CA SER A 488 -5.76 -6.40 -14.94
C SER A 488 -4.69 -6.00 -13.91
N LEU A 489 -4.16 -4.77 -14.02
CA LEU A 489 -3.22 -4.17 -13.07
C LEU A 489 -3.83 -4.10 -11.66
N ALA A 490 -5.01 -3.49 -11.52
CA ALA A 490 -5.72 -3.38 -10.24
C ALA A 490 -5.85 -4.73 -9.52
N LEU A 491 -6.25 -5.78 -10.23
CA LEU A 491 -6.37 -7.13 -9.66
C LEU A 491 -5.01 -7.77 -9.32
N ARG A 492 -3.94 -7.50 -10.07
CA ARG A 492 -2.60 -8.07 -9.81
C ARG A 492 -2.00 -7.39 -8.58
N GLU A 493 -2.02 -6.07 -8.57
CA GLU A 493 -1.52 -5.25 -7.47
C GLU A 493 -2.30 -5.52 -6.18
N PHE A 494 -3.63 -5.69 -6.25
CA PHE A 494 -4.44 -6.02 -5.08
C PHE A 494 -4.01 -7.36 -4.47
N ALA A 495 -3.83 -8.39 -5.31
CA ALA A 495 -3.37 -9.69 -4.86
C ALA A 495 -1.96 -9.62 -4.24
N LEU A 496 -1.06 -8.82 -4.80
CA LEU A 496 0.29 -8.60 -4.25
C LEU A 496 0.25 -7.85 -2.92
N GLY A 497 -0.53 -6.77 -2.82
CA GLY A 497 -0.67 -5.99 -1.59
C GLY A 497 -1.20 -6.82 -0.43
N VAL A 498 -2.27 -7.60 -0.66
CA VAL A 498 -2.83 -8.50 0.36
C VAL A 498 -1.83 -9.63 0.71
N GLU A 499 -1.12 -10.16 -0.27
CA GLU A 499 -0.10 -11.19 -0.04
C GLU A 499 1.07 -10.64 0.80
N GLY A 500 1.55 -9.44 0.53
CA GLY A 500 2.60 -8.77 1.32
C GLY A 500 2.21 -8.62 2.79
N LEU A 501 0.99 -8.12 3.05
CA LEU A 501 0.43 -8.04 4.40
C LEU A 501 0.32 -9.40 5.06
N ARG A 502 -0.17 -10.42 4.34
CA ARG A 502 -0.34 -11.77 4.89
C ARG A 502 1.01 -12.38 5.28
N ARG A 503 2.01 -12.26 4.41
CA ARG A 503 3.38 -12.73 4.68
C ARG A 503 3.98 -12.02 5.89
N PHE A 504 3.76 -10.70 5.99
CA PHE A 504 4.21 -9.94 7.14
C PHE A 504 3.54 -10.43 8.43
N VAL A 505 2.21 -10.57 8.43
CA VAL A 505 1.43 -11.08 9.57
C VAL A 505 1.83 -12.50 9.98
N ASP A 506 2.08 -13.38 9.01
CA ASP A 506 2.48 -14.78 9.23
C ASP A 506 3.95 -14.93 9.72
N GLY A 507 4.70 -13.82 9.83
CA GLY A 507 6.10 -13.80 10.23
C GLY A 507 7.04 -14.39 9.18
N GLU A 508 6.68 -14.29 7.89
CA GLU A 508 7.58 -14.66 6.81
C GLU A 508 8.81 -13.71 6.74
N PRO A 509 9.93 -14.17 6.16
CA PRO A 509 11.13 -13.36 6.04
C PRO A 509 10.89 -12.06 5.26
N LEU A 510 11.61 -10.99 5.62
CA LEU A 510 11.38 -9.65 5.05
C LEU A 510 11.47 -9.62 3.51
N TYR A 511 12.39 -10.36 2.90
CA TYR A 511 12.52 -10.43 1.44
C TYR A 511 11.25 -11.00 0.76
N ARG A 512 10.52 -11.90 1.44
CA ARG A 512 9.23 -12.46 0.97
C ARG A 512 8.11 -11.43 1.05
N VAL A 513 8.15 -10.56 2.05
CA VAL A 513 7.20 -9.46 2.17
C VAL A 513 7.48 -8.43 1.08
N HIS A 514 8.75 -8.05 0.93
CA HIS A 514 9.17 -7.00 0.01
C HIS A 514 9.03 -7.39 -1.46
N GLU A 515 9.25 -8.65 -1.85
CA GLU A 515 9.01 -9.03 -3.26
C GLU A 515 7.58 -8.70 -3.71
N CYS A 516 6.60 -8.70 -2.81
CA CYS A 516 5.24 -8.27 -3.10
C CYS A 516 5.13 -6.75 -3.29
N ALA A 517 5.69 -5.95 -2.38
CA ALA A 517 5.68 -4.48 -2.47
C ALA A 517 6.46 -3.99 -3.71
N PHE A 518 7.64 -4.54 -3.96
CA PHE A 518 8.43 -4.26 -5.17
C PHE A 518 7.67 -4.65 -6.43
N ALA A 519 6.96 -5.79 -6.44
CA ALA A 519 6.14 -6.17 -7.56
C ALA A 519 5.00 -5.17 -7.81
N VAL A 520 4.32 -4.65 -6.78
CA VAL A 520 3.31 -3.59 -6.97
C VAL A 520 3.93 -2.36 -7.63
N LEU A 521 5.06 -1.89 -7.12
CA LEU A 521 5.73 -0.72 -7.66
C LEU A 521 6.20 -0.91 -9.11
N ALA A 522 6.66 -2.13 -9.45
CA ALA A 522 7.03 -2.49 -10.81
C ALA A 522 5.82 -2.58 -11.75
N LEU A 523 4.66 -3.01 -11.26
CA LEU A 523 3.44 -3.01 -12.07
C LEU A 523 2.93 -1.59 -12.35
N GLU A 524 3.12 -0.67 -11.42
CA GLU A 524 2.78 0.75 -11.59
C GLU A 524 3.62 1.46 -12.66
N SER A 525 4.78 0.90 -13.05
CA SER A 525 5.55 1.40 -14.18
C SER A 525 5.07 0.88 -15.55
N GLU A 526 4.08 -0.03 -15.60
CA GLU A 526 3.47 -0.45 -16.85
C GLU A 526 2.71 0.73 -17.50
N PRO A 527 2.95 1.04 -18.79
CA PRO A 527 2.28 2.15 -19.43
C PRO A 527 0.77 1.90 -19.52
N VAL A 528 0.00 2.79 -18.90
CA VAL A 528 -1.46 2.79 -18.93
C VAL A 528 -1.96 4.23 -19.09
N ASP A 529 -3.14 4.41 -19.66
CA ASP A 529 -3.75 5.72 -19.79
C ASP A 529 -3.90 6.39 -18.40
N PRO A 530 -3.22 7.52 -18.15
CA PRO A 530 -3.19 8.17 -16.83
C PRO A 530 -4.55 8.77 -16.44
N ARG A 531 -5.50 8.87 -17.37
CA ARG A 531 -6.85 9.40 -17.12
C ARG A 531 -7.76 8.37 -16.43
N LEU A 532 -7.35 7.10 -16.37
CA LEU A 532 -8.16 5.98 -15.87
C LEU A 532 -8.10 5.79 -14.35
#